data_AF-A0AAV5FIB1-F1
#
_entry.id   AF-A0AAV5FIB1-F1
#
_cell.length_a   1.000
_cell.length_b   1.000
_cell.length_c   1.000
_cell.angle_alpha   90.00
_cell.angle_beta   90.00
_cell.angle_gamma   90.00
#
_symmetry.space_group_name_H-M   'P 1'
#
loop_
_entity.id
_entity.type
_entity.pdbx_description
1 polymer ?
#
loop_
_entity_poly.entity_id
_entity_poly.type
_entity_poly.pdbx_seq_one_letter_code
_entity_poly.pdbx_strand_id
1 'polypeptide(L)'
;MSYGLSDGAAPTRFVLAYSGEYRLESWRPSSGWAILAKWPGKCSVYGYCGPYGCCDNTMVDPTCKCLDGFEPANLQDWNRGRFSQGCRRKEMLRCNDGFMSLPGIKSPDKFVLVNNRNFKECAAECAANCSCVAYAYANLSTSETKGDGTRCLVWTGDLFDTEKWGDLLPTETLYLRIAGLDAGTREKASALKIVLPTVLENPDDRPLMPSVVFALENGSNSLPAPNQPAYFAQRNNDMARLRENIQNSMNTITITAVEGR
;
A
#
# COMPACT_ATOMS: atom_id res chain seq x y z
N MET A 1 -19.41 2.48 9.65
CA MET A 1 -19.21 1.24 8.86
C MET A 1 -20.20 0.22 9.36
N SER A 2 -21.12 -0.22 8.51
CA SER A 2 -22.03 -1.34 8.76
C SER A 2 -21.52 -2.55 7.97
N TYR A 3 -21.61 -3.74 8.55
CA TYR A 3 -21.38 -5.00 7.84
C TYR A 3 -22.67 -5.80 7.90
N GLY A 4 -23.08 -6.38 6.79
CA GLY A 4 -24.21 -7.29 6.73
C GLY A 4 -23.74 -8.74 6.61
N LEU A 5 -24.55 -9.66 7.12
CA LEU A 5 -24.35 -11.09 6.95
C LEU A 5 -25.44 -11.61 6.01
N SER A 6 -25.08 -12.54 5.12
CA SER A 6 -26.06 -13.21 4.26
C SER A 6 -27.03 -14.04 5.10
N ASP A 7 -28.25 -14.22 4.59
CA ASP A 7 -29.25 -15.07 5.25
C ASP A 7 -28.70 -16.50 5.47
N GLY A 8 -28.85 -17.00 6.69
CA GLY A 8 -28.31 -18.30 7.12
C GLY A 8 -26.82 -18.30 7.49
N ALA A 9 -26.12 -17.16 7.39
CA ALA A 9 -24.76 -17.04 7.90
C ALA A 9 -24.73 -17.14 9.43
N ALA A 10 -23.67 -17.74 9.95
CA ALA A 10 -23.50 -17.84 11.40
C ALA A 10 -23.40 -16.44 12.03
N PRO A 11 -24.02 -16.22 13.22
CA PRO A 11 -23.87 -14.98 13.96
C PRO A 11 -22.40 -14.57 14.05
N THR A 12 -22.11 -13.31 13.70
CA THR A 12 -20.73 -12.79 13.65
C THR A 12 -20.68 -11.45 14.36
N ARG A 13 -19.71 -11.29 15.25
CA ARG A 13 -19.55 -10.10 16.11
C ARG A 13 -18.12 -9.59 16.09
N PHE A 14 -17.99 -8.29 16.28
CA PHE A 14 -16.71 -7.68 16.65
C PHE A 14 -16.66 -7.47 18.17
N VAL A 15 -15.55 -7.86 18.79
CA VAL A 15 -15.36 -7.78 20.24
C VAL A 15 -14.05 -7.05 20.53
N LEU A 16 -14.12 -6.00 21.35
CA LEU A 16 -12.94 -5.40 21.96
C LEU A 16 -12.69 -6.09 23.31
N ALA A 17 -11.64 -6.89 23.39
CA ALA A 17 -11.24 -7.55 24.63
C ALA A 17 -10.59 -6.55 25.61
N TYR A 18 -10.65 -6.86 26.90
CA TYR A 18 -10.03 -6.03 27.96
C TYR A 18 -8.52 -5.80 27.77
N SER A 19 -7.84 -6.68 27.03
CA SER A 19 -6.43 -6.55 26.70
C SER A 19 -6.15 -5.52 25.58
N GLY A 20 -7.18 -4.83 25.07
CA GLY A 20 -7.08 -3.91 23.94
C GLY A 20 -7.09 -4.60 22.57
N GLU A 21 -7.38 -5.90 22.54
CA GLU A 21 -7.39 -6.71 21.33
C GLU A 21 -8.76 -6.68 20.66
N TYR A 22 -8.80 -6.34 19.38
CA TYR A 22 -10.02 -6.36 18.58
C TYR A 22 -10.15 -7.69 17.85
N ARG A 23 -11.28 -8.38 18.03
CA ARG A 23 -11.54 -9.70 17.48
C ARG A 23 -12.76 -9.68 16.57
N LEU A 24 -12.65 -10.37 15.44
CA LEU A 24 -13.81 -10.81 14.67
C LEU A 24 -14.12 -12.24 15.09
N GLU A 25 -15.31 -12.49 15.61
CA GLU A 25 -15.75 -13.79 16.09
C GLU A 25 -16.99 -14.26 15.35
N SER A 26 -17.07 -15.56 15.04
CA SER A 26 -18.24 -16.19 14.42
C SER A 26 -18.68 -17.42 15.21
N TRP A 27 -19.99 -17.59 15.35
CA TRP A 27 -20.57 -18.65 16.15
C TRP A 27 -20.47 -20.01 15.46
N ARG A 28 -19.98 -21.02 16.19
CA ARG A 28 -20.00 -22.42 15.76
C ARG A 28 -20.91 -23.23 16.69
N PRO A 29 -21.94 -23.93 16.17
CA PRO A 29 -22.90 -24.67 17.00
C PRO A 29 -22.29 -25.67 17.99
N SER A 30 -21.16 -26.30 17.62
CA SER A 30 -20.49 -27.32 18.43
C SER A 30 -19.42 -26.80 19.39
N SER A 31 -18.96 -25.55 19.23
CA SER A 31 -17.75 -25.07 19.92
C SER A 31 -17.85 -23.63 20.44
N GLY A 32 -19.00 -22.97 20.26
CA GLY A 32 -19.21 -21.59 20.67
C GLY A 32 -18.55 -20.57 19.72
N TRP A 33 -18.17 -19.41 20.25
CA TRP A 33 -17.56 -18.33 19.47
C TRP A 33 -16.13 -18.69 19.04
N ALA A 34 -15.92 -18.78 17.72
CA ALA A 34 -14.60 -18.97 17.13
C ALA A 34 -14.03 -17.63 16.66
N ILE A 35 -12.76 -17.36 16.99
CA ILE A 35 -12.05 -16.16 16.54
C ILE A 35 -11.64 -16.37 15.07
N LEU A 36 -12.15 -15.52 14.17
CA LEU A 36 -11.81 -15.51 12.75
C LEU A 36 -10.59 -14.64 12.47
N ALA A 37 -10.49 -13.49 13.14
CA ALA A 37 -9.38 -12.57 12.97
C ALA A 37 -9.17 -11.74 14.24
N LYS A 38 -7.94 -11.23 14.39
CA LYS A 38 -7.46 -10.55 15.59
C LYS A 38 -6.56 -9.38 15.21
N TRP A 39 -6.75 -8.25 15.86
CA TRP A 39 -5.94 -7.04 15.72
C TRP A 39 -5.56 -6.44 17.07
N PRO A 40 -4.41 -5.75 17.16
CA PRO A 40 -3.43 -5.55 16.08
C PRO A 40 -2.59 -6.81 15.82
N GLY A 41 -2.34 -7.12 14.54
CA GLY A 41 -1.21 -7.97 14.15
C GLY A 41 0.12 -7.20 14.30
N LYS A 42 1.27 -7.84 14.07
CA LYS A 42 2.60 -7.20 14.21
C LYS A 42 2.66 -5.83 13.50
N CYS A 43 2.23 -5.77 12.24
CA CYS A 43 2.27 -4.57 11.43
C CYS A 43 1.13 -3.58 11.67
N SER A 44 0.07 -4.01 12.35
CA SER A 44 -1.04 -3.14 12.76
C SER A 44 -0.76 -2.44 14.10
N VAL A 45 0.37 -2.74 14.75
CA VAL A 45 0.84 -1.97 15.91
C VAL A 45 1.36 -0.63 15.41
N TYR A 46 0.78 0.45 15.95
CA TYR A 46 1.09 1.81 15.52
C TYR A 46 2.60 2.09 15.55
N GLY A 47 3.15 2.51 14.41
CA GLY A 47 4.55 2.89 14.30
C GLY A 47 5.54 1.72 14.44
N TYR A 48 5.09 0.47 14.25
CA TYR A 48 5.94 -0.73 14.35
C TYR A 48 7.22 -0.62 13.51
N CYS A 49 7.13 -0.08 12.29
CA CYS A 49 8.26 0.07 11.38
C CYS A 49 9.05 1.39 11.52
N GLY A 50 8.66 2.27 12.46
CA GLY A 50 9.27 3.59 12.61
C GLY A 50 9.03 4.54 11.43
N PRO A 51 9.70 5.70 11.41
CA PRO A 51 9.56 6.68 10.32
C PRO A 51 10.09 6.15 9.00
N TYR A 52 9.38 6.39 7.90
CA TYR A 52 9.71 5.95 6.54
C TYR A 52 9.92 4.42 6.37
N GLY A 53 9.58 3.65 7.39
CA GLY A 53 9.43 2.20 7.32
C GLY A 53 8.01 1.85 6.86
N CYS A 54 7.92 0.83 6.02
CA CYS A 54 6.67 0.32 5.49
C CYS A 54 6.59 -1.18 5.80
N CYS A 55 5.48 -1.62 6.40
CA CYS A 55 5.22 -3.05 6.48
C CYS A 55 4.51 -3.54 5.22
N ASP A 56 5.06 -4.57 4.58
CA ASP A 56 4.46 -5.18 3.41
C ASP A 56 3.55 -6.36 3.79
N ASN A 57 2.24 -6.10 3.92
CA ASN A 57 1.23 -7.11 4.24
C ASN A 57 0.91 -8.02 3.03
N THR A 58 1.51 -7.79 1.86
CA THR A 58 1.35 -8.68 0.70
C THR A 58 2.25 -9.93 0.78
N MET A 59 3.19 -9.95 1.73
CA MET A 59 4.09 -11.07 1.97
C MET A 59 3.52 -12.06 2.99
N VAL A 60 3.94 -13.33 2.90
CA VAL A 60 3.49 -14.41 3.80
C VAL A 60 3.89 -14.15 5.25
N ASP A 61 5.07 -13.57 5.48
CA ASP A 61 5.51 -13.07 6.79
C ASP A 61 5.81 -11.56 6.68
N PRO A 62 4.82 -10.70 6.96
CA PRO A 62 4.96 -9.25 6.85
C PRO A 62 6.10 -8.73 7.74
N THR A 63 7.05 -8.04 7.13
CA THR A 63 8.21 -7.45 7.80
C THR A 63 8.42 -6.02 7.29
N CYS A 64 9.00 -5.19 8.15
CA CYS A 64 9.33 -3.81 7.82
C CYS A 64 10.42 -3.72 6.76
N LYS A 65 10.19 -2.85 5.78
CA LYS A 65 11.16 -2.45 4.75
C LYS A 65 11.23 -0.94 4.68
N CYS A 66 12.40 -0.41 4.34
CA CYS A 66 12.51 1.02 4.02
C CYS A 66 11.85 1.30 2.67
N LEU A 67 11.21 2.47 2.57
CA LEU A 67 10.74 2.99 1.29
C LEU A 67 11.94 3.21 0.33
N ASP A 68 11.70 3.15 -0.98
CA ASP A 68 12.76 3.38 -1.95
C ASP A 68 13.35 4.79 -1.80
N GLY A 69 14.68 4.90 -1.87
CA GLY A 69 15.42 6.12 -1.53
C GLY A 69 15.80 6.26 -0.05
N PHE A 70 15.43 5.29 0.79
CA PHE A 70 15.73 5.27 2.22
C PHE A 70 16.57 4.04 2.61
N GLU A 71 17.26 4.15 3.73
CA GLU A 71 18.05 3.09 4.35
C GLU A 71 17.77 3.01 5.86
N PRO A 72 18.00 1.88 6.52
CA PRO A 72 17.79 1.76 7.96
C PRO A 72 18.59 2.82 8.73
N ALA A 73 17.96 3.51 9.68
CA ALA A 73 18.65 4.48 10.52
C ALA A 73 19.71 3.81 11.41
N ASN A 74 19.45 2.57 11.83
CA ASN A 74 20.39 1.71 12.55
C ASN A 74 20.34 0.28 11.99
N LEU A 75 21.38 -0.11 11.25
CA LEU A 75 21.46 -1.41 10.60
C LEU A 75 21.52 -2.59 11.59
N GLN A 76 22.12 -2.39 12.76
CA GLN A 76 22.26 -3.44 13.78
C GLN A 76 20.93 -3.78 14.43
N ASP A 77 20.14 -2.77 14.80
CA ASP A 77 18.79 -2.96 15.32
C ASP A 77 17.85 -3.53 14.23
N TRP A 78 17.97 -3.04 13.00
CA TRP A 78 17.17 -3.51 11.86
C TRP A 78 17.35 -5.02 11.60
N ASN A 79 18.60 -5.50 11.58
CA ASN A 79 18.92 -6.92 11.37
C ASN A 79 18.48 -7.82 12.54
N ARG A 80 18.17 -7.24 13.71
CA ARG A 80 17.62 -7.94 14.88
C ARG A 80 16.10 -7.86 14.97
N GLY A 81 15.44 -7.29 13.95
CA GLY A 81 13.98 -7.12 13.94
C GLY A 81 13.48 -5.96 14.81
N ARG A 82 14.35 -5.01 15.18
CA ARG A 82 13.98 -3.81 15.97
C ARG A 82 13.85 -2.62 15.05
N PHE A 83 12.62 -2.34 14.61
CA PHE A 83 12.36 -1.36 13.55
C PHE A 83 11.97 0.03 14.07
N SER A 84 11.93 0.25 15.38
CA SER A 84 11.46 1.53 15.99
C SER A 84 12.19 2.79 15.51
N GLN A 85 13.47 2.69 15.15
CA GLN A 85 14.27 3.80 14.61
C GLN A 85 13.95 4.11 13.14
N GLY A 86 13.22 3.23 12.46
CA GLY A 86 12.81 3.40 11.08
C GLY A 86 13.97 3.54 10.10
N CYS A 87 13.73 4.37 9.10
CA CYS A 87 14.61 4.60 7.97
C CYS A 87 14.92 6.08 7.82
N ARG A 88 16.10 6.37 7.28
CA ARG A 88 16.55 7.72 6.92
C ARG A 88 16.77 7.80 5.41
N ARG A 89 16.71 9.02 4.87
CA ARG A 89 16.99 9.25 3.45
C ARG A 89 18.45 8.94 3.14
N LYS A 90 18.69 8.33 1.97
CA LYS A 90 20.04 8.15 1.43
C LYS A 90 20.64 9.47 0.94
N GLU A 91 19.79 10.35 0.41
CA GLU A 91 20.17 11.62 -0.18
C GLU A 91 19.28 12.77 0.33
N MET A 92 19.87 13.96 0.42
CA MET A 92 19.17 15.16 0.90
C MET A 92 18.23 15.71 -0.19
N LEU A 93 17.01 16.08 0.21
CA LEU A 93 16.03 16.67 -0.69
C LEU A 93 16.40 18.10 -1.13
N ARG A 94 16.05 18.40 -2.37
CA ARG A 94 15.98 19.72 -2.98
C ARG A 94 14.52 20.07 -3.21
N CYS A 95 14.19 21.37 -3.17
CA CYS A 95 12.80 21.80 -3.31
C CYS A 95 12.18 21.46 -4.69
N ASN A 96 13.00 21.35 -5.73
CA ASN A 96 12.56 21.02 -7.08
C ASN A 96 12.54 19.51 -7.38
N ASP A 97 12.79 18.68 -6.35
CA ASP A 97 12.67 17.23 -6.47
C ASP A 97 11.23 16.81 -6.75
N GLY A 98 11.08 15.79 -7.57
CA GLY A 98 9.85 15.16 -8.00
C GLY A 98 9.35 14.10 -7.03
N PHE A 99 8.27 13.44 -7.46
CA PHE A 99 7.52 12.50 -6.65
C PHE A 99 7.47 11.13 -7.30
N MET A 100 7.71 10.10 -6.50
CA MET A 100 7.58 8.71 -6.87
C MET A 100 6.24 8.16 -6.37
N SER A 101 5.53 7.44 -7.23
CA SER A 101 4.24 6.83 -6.90
C SER A 101 4.42 5.50 -6.16
N LEU A 102 3.69 5.37 -5.06
CA LEU A 102 3.63 4.17 -4.22
C LEU A 102 2.17 3.71 -4.13
N PRO A 103 1.71 2.86 -5.07
CA PRO A 103 0.34 2.36 -5.08
C PRO A 103 0.15 1.29 -4.00
N GLY A 104 -1.09 1.11 -3.55
CA GLY A 104 -1.43 0.01 -2.65
C GLY A 104 -1.07 0.30 -1.19
N ILE A 105 -0.93 1.57 -0.80
CA ILE A 105 -0.44 1.99 0.51
C ILE A 105 -1.60 2.48 1.38
N LYS A 106 -1.62 2.05 2.64
CA LYS A 106 -2.41 2.68 3.70
C LYS A 106 -1.81 4.06 3.95
N SER A 107 -2.63 5.10 3.79
CA SER A 107 -2.21 6.49 3.96
C SER A 107 -1.55 6.68 5.34
N PRO A 108 -0.31 7.20 5.39
CA PRO A 108 0.40 7.43 6.65
C PRO A 108 -0.38 8.37 7.58
N ASP A 109 -0.11 8.29 8.89
CA ASP A 109 -0.73 9.18 9.87
C ASP A 109 -0.18 10.63 9.77
N LYS A 110 -0.79 11.57 10.49
CA LYS A 110 -0.37 12.98 10.61
C LYS A 110 -0.37 13.76 9.28
N PHE A 111 -1.28 13.43 8.38
CA PHE A 111 -1.52 14.23 7.18
C PHE A 111 -2.20 15.55 7.50
N VAL A 112 -1.94 16.55 6.67
CA VAL A 112 -2.68 17.81 6.58
C VAL A 112 -3.70 17.67 5.46
N LEU A 113 -4.98 17.86 5.78
CA LEU A 113 -6.05 17.89 4.79
C LEU A 113 -6.12 19.26 4.13
N VAL A 114 -5.95 19.30 2.81
CA VAL A 114 -6.12 20.50 1.98
C VAL A 114 -7.45 20.38 1.24
N ASN A 115 -8.39 21.27 1.54
CA ASN A 115 -9.71 21.26 0.92
C ASN A 115 -9.72 21.95 -0.45
N ASN A 116 -10.75 21.66 -1.27
CA ASN A 116 -11.01 22.33 -2.55
C ASN A 116 -9.81 22.28 -3.50
N ARG A 117 -9.24 21.08 -3.66
CA ARG A 117 -8.14 20.82 -4.57
C ARG A 117 -8.47 19.61 -5.41
N ASN A 118 -8.23 19.70 -6.71
CA ASN A 118 -8.19 18.52 -7.57
C ASN A 118 -6.82 17.83 -7.46
N PHE A 119 -6.68 16.67 -8.11
CA PHE A 119 -5.44 15.89 -8.10
C PHE A 119 -4.19 16.70 -8.50
N LYS A 120 -4.28 17.49 -9.57
CA LYS A 120 -3.13 18.27 -10.08
C LYS A 120 -2.77 19.43 -9.15
N GLU A 121 -3.79 20.07 -8.59
CA GLU A 121 -3.58 21.15 -7.62
C GLU A 121 -2.99 20.60 -6.32
N CYS A 122 -3.40 19.41 -5.88
CA CYS A 122 -2.81 18.74 -4.71
C CYS A 122 -1.30 18.48 -4.90
N ALA A 123 -0.93 17.99 -6.08
CA ALA A 123 0.47 17.80 -6.44
C ALA A 123 1.24 19.14 -6.45
N ALA A 124 0.64 20.20 -7.02
CA ALA A 124 1.24 21.53 -7.07
C ALA A 124 1.41 22.17 -5.68
N GLU A 125 0.45 22.00 -4.78
CA GLU A 125 0.52 22.46 -3.38
C GLU A 125 1.71 21.85 -2.65
N CYS A 126 1.88 20.52 -2.77
CA CYS A 126 3.03 19.86 -2.17
C CYS A 126 4.34 20.26 -2.86
N ALA A 127 4.37 20.35 -4.19
CA ALA A 127 5.55 20.75 -4.95
C ALA A 127 6.05 22.15 -4.55
N ALA A 128 5.14 23.12 -4.40
CA ALA A 128 5.44 24.49 -4.02
C ALA A 128 5.94 24.63 -2.57
N ASN A 129 5.61 23.69 -1.70
CA ASN A 129 6.07 23.67 -0.32
C ASN A 129 7.33 22.79 -0.17
N CYS A 130 8.50 23.43 0.02
CA CYS A 130 9.78 22.72 0.17
C CYS A 130 9.85 21.80 1.40
N SER A 131 8.99 22.00 2.40
CA SER A 131 8.88 21.11 3.56
C SER A 131 7.95 19.92 3.31
N CYS A 132 7.18 19.92 2.22
CA CYS A 132 6.33 18.79 1.89
C CYS A 132 7.17 17.58 1.48
N VAL A 133 6.94 16.44 2.12
CA VAL A 133 7.64 15.18 1.83
C VAL A 133 6.78 14.18 1.05
N ALA A 134 5.45 14.30 1.10
CA ALA A 134 4.55 13.44 0.34
C ALA A 134 3.16 14.06 0.16
N TYR A 135 2.41 13.57 -0.81
CA TYR A 135 0.97 13.85 -0.94
C TYR A 135 0.21 12.60 -1.40
N ALA A 136 -1.10 12.60 -1.21
CA ALA A 136 -2.02 11.58 -1.69
C ALA A 136 -3.35 12.26 -2.05
N TYR A 137 -4.09 11.64 -2.97
CA TYR A 137 -5.38 12.14 -3.39
C TYR A 137 -6.41 11.02 -3.31
N ALA A 138 -7.30 11.15 -2.34
CA ALA A 138 -8.43 10.25 -2.18
C ALA A 138 -9.60 10.74 -3.02
N ASN A 139 -10.23 9.84 -3.78
CA ASN A 139 -11.53 10.10 -4.37
C ASN A 139 -12.56 9.15 -3.74
N LEU A 140 -13.31 9.66 -2.77
CA LEU A 140 -14.31 8.91 -2.00
C LEU A 140 -15.73 9.30 -2.39
N SER A 141 -15.92 9.88 -3.58
CA SER A 141 -17.23 10.24 -4.14
C SER A 141 -18.16 9.04 -4.39
N THR A 142 -17.71 7.82 -4.11
CA THR A 142 -18.51 6.59 -4.07
C THR A 142 -19.17 6.31 -2.71
N SER A 143 -18.83 7.06 -1.65
CA SER A 143 -19.44 6.91 -0.32
C SER A 143 -20.58 7.91 -0.16
N GLU A 144 -21.75 7.44 0.30
CA GLU A 144 -23.03 8.16 0.42
C GLU A 144 -23.03 9.42 1.33
N THR A 145 -21.86 9.94 1.69
CA THR A 145 -21.72 11.21 2.40
C THR A 145 -21.94 12.37 1.43
N LYS A 146 -23.00 13.16 1.68
CA LYS A 146 -23.23 14.45 1.01
C LYS A 146 -22.10 15.42 1.35
N GLY A 147 -21.03 15.42 0.54
CA GLY A 147 -19.87 16.29 0.67
C GLY A 147 -18.92 16.08 -0.50
N ASP A 148 -17.97 17.00 -0.70
CA ASP A 148 -16.89 16.80 -1.65
C ASP A 148 -16.07 15.59 -1.18
N GLY A 149 -16.28 14.43 -1.82
CA GLY A 149 -15.64 13.17 -1.44
C GLY A 149 -14.15 13.14 -1.77
N THR A 150 -13.63 14.21 -2.36
CA THR A 150 -12.22 14.33 -2.71
C THR A 150 -11.41 14.85 -1.52
N ARG A 151 -10.25 14.24 -1.25
CA ARG A 151 -9.37 14.62 -0.14
C ARG A 151 -7.94 14.76 -0.67
N CYS A 152 -7.39 15.96 -0.64
CA CYS A 152 -5.95 16.17 -0.83
C CYS A 152 -5.25 16.05 0.52
N LEU A 153 -4.38 15.05 0.65
CA LEU A 153 -3.62 14.77 1.86
C LEU A 153 -2.16 15.16 1.61
N VAL A 154 -1.58 15.95 2.49
CA VAL A 154 -0.22 16.46 2.37
C VAL A 154 0.57 16.20 3.65
N TRP A 155 1.81 15.76 3.54
CA TRP A 155 2.70 15.52 4.68
C TRP A 155 3.89 16.48 4.65
N THR A 156 4.11 17.20 5.74
CA THR A 156 5.26 18.11 5.92
C THR A 156 6.26 17.62 6.97
N GLY A 157 6.07 16.40 7.49
CA GLY A 157 6.94 15.75 8.46
C GLY A 157 7.11 14.28 8.12
N ASP A 158 7.84 13.56 8.96
CA ASP A 158 8.15 12.16 8.72
C ASP A 158 6.89 11.29 8.58
N LEU A 159 6.96 10.31 7.68
CA LEU A 159 5.87 9.38 7.43
C LEU A 159 5.87 8.27 8.46
N PHE A 160 4.76 8.11 9.18
CA PHE A 160 4.58 7.08 10.20
C PHE A 160 3.40 6.17 9.86
N ASP A 161 3.48 4.92 10.32
CA ASP A 161 2.40 3.93 10.23
C ASP A 161 2.02 3.55 8.79
N THR A 162 3.02 3.51 7.92
CA THR A 162 2.85 3.12 6.51
C THR A 162 2.75 1.61 6.37
N GLU A 163 1.71 1.13 5.70
CA GLU A 163 1.52 -0.29 5.39
C GLU A 163 1.16 -0.49 3.92
N LYS A 164 1.73 -1.50 3.28
CA LYS A 164 1.37 -1.89 1.92
C LYS A 164 0.37 -3.04 1.95
N TRP A 165 -0.77 -2.82 1.33
CA TRP A 165 -1.85 -3.80 1.20
C TRP A 165 -2.03 -4.26 -0.26
N GLY A 166 -1.45 -3.55 -1.23
CA GLY A 166 -1.58 -3.91 -2.65
C GLY A 166 -3.06 -3.96 -3.07
N ASP A 167 -3.46 -5.03 -3.74
CA ASP A 167 -4.85 -5.23 -4.17
C ASP A 167 -5.79 -5.77 -3.09
N LEU A 168 -5.29 -6.00 -1.86
CA LEU A 168 -6.06 -6.63 -0.77
C LEU A 168 -7.14 -5.71 -0.20
N LEU A 169 -6.88 -4.41 -0.17
CA LEU A 169 -7.80 -3.38 0.31
C LEU A 169 -7.81 -2.22 -0.69
N PRO A 170 -8.95 -1.52 -0.86
CA PRO A 170 -8.97 -0.25 -1.58
C PRO A 170 -8.04 0.72 -0.86
N THR A 171 -6.85 0.91 -1.43
CA THR A 171 -5.79 1.73 -0.88
C THR A 171 -5.41 2.81 -1.87
N GLU A 172 -4.93 3.91 -1.34
CA GLU A 172 -4.58 5.09 -2.12
C GLU A 172 -3.16 4.97 -2.66
N THR A 173 -2.84 5.79 -3.66
CA THR A 173 -1.47 5.97 -4.12
C THR A 173 -0.84 7.11 -3.34
N LEU A 174 0.24 6.82 -2.62
CA LEU A 174 1.07 7.82 -1.96
C LEU A 174 2.15 8.32 -2.94
N TYR A 175 2.31 9.62 -3.07
CA TYR A 175 3.33 10.24 -3.89
C TYR A 175 4.42 10.80 -2.99
N LEU A 176 5.57 10.12 -2.94
CA LEU A 176 6.68 10.42 -2.03
C LEU A 176 7.74 11.27 -2.75
N ARG A 177 8.17 12.38 -2.14
CA ARG A 177 9.24 13.23 -2.67
C ARG A 177 10.59 12.51 -2.53
N ILE A 178 11.31 12.36 -3.64
CA ILE A 178 12.59 11.62 -3.73
C ILE A 178 13.67 12.50 -4.34
N ALA A 179 14.86 12.48 -3.74
CA ALA A 179 16.01 13.23 -4.20
C ALA A 179 16.44 12.82 -5.61
N GLY A 180 16.72 13.81 -6.47
CA GLY A 180 17.25 13.57 -7.82
C GLY A 180 16.23 13.06 -8.83
N LEU A 181 14.97 12.88 -8.44
CA LEU A 181 13.88 12.72 -9.40
C LEU A 181 13.48 14.11 -9.89
N ASP A 182 13.53 14.38 -11.18
CA ASP A 182 13.06 15.67 -11.69
C ASP A 182 11.53 15.74 -11.64
N ALA A 183 10.97 16.89 -11.25
CA ALA A 183 9.50 17.12 -11.24
C ALA A 183 8.82 17.00 -12.63
N GLY A 184 9.58 16.72 -13.70
CA GLY A 184 9.13 16.62 -15.08
C GLY A 184 9.42 15.29 -15.80
N THR A 185 10.01 14.28 -15.15
CA THR A 185 10.20 12.97 -15.78
C THR A 185 8.89 12.18 -15.72
N ARG A 186 8.14 12.21 -16.83
CA ARG A 186 7.24 11.12 -17.24
C ARG A 186 7.91 9.80 -16.86
N GLU A 187 7.20 8.96 -16.12
CA GLU A 187 7.60 7.60 -15.74
C GLU A 187 8.52 7.00 -16.79
N LYS A 188 9.83 7.08 -16.55
CA LYS A 188 10.73 6.16 -17.22
C LYS A 188 10.44 4.85 -16.51
N ALA A 189 9.60 4.04 -17.14
CA ALA A 189 9.51 2.61 -16.89
C ALA A 189 10.85 1.97 -17.26
N SER A 190 11.91 2.33 -16.54
CA SER A 190 13.27 1.90 -16.73
C SER A 190 13.66 1.10 -15.49
N ALA A 191 13.20 -0.16 -15.48
CA ALA A 191 13.85 -1.30 -14.82
C ALA A 191 12.97 -2.55 -14.78
N LEU A 192 11.65 -2.45 -15.03
CA LEU A 192 10.73 -3.61 -14.92
C LEU A 192 10.46 -4.38 -16.22
N LYS A 193 11.25 -4.15 -17.27
CA LYS A 193 11.28 -4.99 -18.50
C LYS A 193 12.62 -5.68 -18.74
N ILE A 194 13.54 -5.65 -17.77
CA ILE A 194 14.91 -6.22 -17.90
C ILE A 194 15.08 -7.47 -17.02
N VAL A 195 13.99 -8.15 -16.68
CA VAL A 195 14.05 -9.54 -16.18
C VAL A 195 12.94 -10.37 -16.85
N LEU A 196 13.04 -10.56 -18.16
CA LEU A 196 12.67 -11.79 -18.88
C LEU A 196 12.97 -11.57 -20.37
N PRO A 197 14.10 -12.11 -20.86
CA PRO A 197 13.94 -13.10 -21.93
C PRO A 197 14.85 -14.31 -21.69
N THR A 198 15.00 -14.76 -20.45
CA THR A 198 15.56 -16.10 -20.18
C THR A 198 14.51 -17.20 -20.23
N VAL A 199 13.23 -16.85 -20.47
CA VAL A 199 12.14 -17.81 -20.64
C VAL A 199 11.42 -17.52 -21.97
N LEU A 200 12.17 -17.61 -23.06
CA LEU A 200 11.59 -17.87 -24.38
C LEU A 200 11.80 -19.37 -24.61
N GLU A 201 10.72 -20.11 -24.90
CA GLU A 201 10.78 -21.57 -25.10
C GLU A 201 11.61 -21.95 -26.34
N ASN A 202 11.81 -21.02 -27.28
CA ASN A 202 12.52 -21.26 -28.54
C ASN A 202 13.90 -20.55 -28.55
N PRO A 203 15.02 -21.27 -28.74
CA PRO A 203 16.36 -20.68 -28.74
C PRO A 203 16.61 -19.64 -29.84
N ASP A 204 15.87 -19.70 -30.96
CA ASP A 204 16.01 -18.77 -32.09
C ASP A 204 15.40 -17.38 -31.83
N ASP A 205 14.56 -17.24 -30.80
CA ASP A 205 13.95 -15.95 -30.42
C ASP A 205 14.79 -15.16 -29.41
N ARG A 206 15.95 -15.69 -28.99
CA ARG A 206 16.83 -15.01 -28.04
C ARG A 206 17.55 -13.84 -28.75
N PRO A 207 17.46 -12.61 -28.23
CA PRO A 207 18.24 -11.51 -28.79
C PRO A 207 19.74 -11.75 -28.61
N LEU A 208 20.53 -11.45 -29.63
CA LEU A 208 22.00 -11.48 -29.55
C LEU A 208 22.48 -10.43 -28.54
N MET A 209 23.38 -10.84 -27.64
CA MET A 209 23.92 -9.98 -26.57
C MET A 209 24.49 -8.62 -27.09
N PRO A 210 25.20 -8.55 -28.23
CA PRO A 210 25.65 -7.27 -28.79
C PRO A 210 24.51 -6.31 -29.14
N SER A 211 23.37 -6.83 -29.62
CA SER A 211 22.19 -6.02 -29.96
C SER A 211 21.50 -5.45 -28.72
N VAL A 212 21.52 -6.20 -27.61
CA VAL A 212 21.01 -5.75 -26.31
C VAL A 212 21.87 -4.62 -25.75
N VAL A 213 23.21 -4.78 -25.77
CA VAL A 213 24.14 -3.75 -25.32
C VAL A 213 24.00 -2.47 -26.17
N PHE A 214 23.92 -2.61 -27.49
CA PHE A 214 23.72 -1.48 -28.40
C PHE A 214 22.38 -0.74 -28.16
N ALA A 215 21.31 -1.46 -27.84
CA ALA A 215 20.01 -0.86 -27.52
C ALA A 215 20.02 -0.11 -26.18
N LEU A 216 20.79 -0.60 -25.20
CA LEU A 216 20.97 0.06 -23.90
C LEU A 216 21.82 1.33 -24.00
N GLU A 217 22.87 1.34 -24.84
CA GLU A 217 23.72 2.52 -25.05
C GLU A 217 23.01 3.63 -25.84
N ASN A 218 22.15 3.26 -26.80
CA ASN A 218 21.49 4.22 -27.69
C ASN A 218 20.02 4.53 -27.36
N GLY A 219 19.45 3.91 -26.33
CA GLY A 219 18.10 4.21 -25.83
C GLY A 219 16.98 4.00 -26.87
N SER A 220 17.00 2.89 -27.62
CA SER A 220 15.94 2.57 -28.59
C SER A 220 14.81 1.73 -27.98
N ASN A 221 13.56 2.04 -28.35
CA ASN A 221 12.34 1.42 -27.80
C ASN A 221 11.74 0.29 -28.66
N SER A 222 12.46 -0.20 -29.68
CA SER A 222 11.91 -1.21 -30.60
C SER A 222 12.42 -2.62 -30.25
N LEU A 223 11.84 -3.23 -29.23
CA LEU A 223 11.87 -4.69 -29.08
C LEU A 223 10.52 -5.27 -29.52
N PRO A 224 10.49 -6.35 -30.31
CA PRO A 224 9.24 -7.00 -30.69
C PRO A 224 8.50 -7.49 -29.45
N ALA A 225 7.18 -7.28 -29.42
CA ALA A 225 6.34 -7.75 -28.32
C ALA A 225 6.31 -9.29 -28.34
N PRO A 226 6.46 -9.97 -27.18
CA PRO A 226 6.37 -11.42 -27.11
C PRO A 226 4.94 -11.89 -27.44
N ASN A 227 4.84 -12.94 -28.26
CA ASN A 227 3.57 -13.40 -28.82
C ASN A 227 2.64 -14.13 -27.83
N GLN A 228 3.12 -14.50 -26.62
CA GLN A 228 2.31 -14.88 -25.46
C GLN A 228 3.21 -15.18 -24.23
N PRO A 229 2.83 -14.80 -23.00
CA PRO A 229 3.54 -15.21 -21.80
C PRO A 229 3.19 -16.66 -21.40
N ALA A 230 4.20 -17.44 -21.03
CA ALA A 230 4.03 -18.77 -20.44
C ALA A 230 3.42 -18.67 -19.03
N TYR A 231 2.23 -19.24 -18.90
CA TYR A 231 1.53 -19.69 -17.68
C TYR A 231 1.43 -18.77 -16.45
N PHE A 232 0.17 -18.43 -16.15
CA PHE A 232 -0.32 -17.91 -14.87
C PHE A 232 -0.17 -18.95 -13.75
N ALA A 233 0.45 -18.56 -12.63
CA ALA A 233 0.22 -19.20 -11.36
C ALA A 233 -1.18 -18.81 -10.83
N GLN A 234 -1.95 -19.82 -10.46
CA GLN A 234 -3.29 -19.73 -9.91
C GLN A 234 -3.35 -18.76 -8.72
N ARG A 235 -4.06 -17.63 -8.86
CA ARG A 235 -4.35 -16.71 -7.75
C ARG A 235 -5.40 -17.37 -6.87
N ASN A 236 -5.12 -17.53 -5.57
CA ASN A 236 -6.05 -18.10 -4.60
C ASN A 236 -7.44 -17.45 -4.71
N ASN A 237 -8.42 -18.24 -5.15
CA ASN A 237 -9.82 -17.85 -5.35
C ASN A 237 -10.51 -17.41 -4.04
N ASP A 238 -9.94 -17.75 -2.90
CA ASP A 238 -10.53 -17.52 -1.58
C ASP A 238 -10.47 -16.04 -1.15
N MET A 239 -9.44 -15.30 -1.56
CA MET A 239 -9.32 -13.87 -1.24
C MET A 239 -10.17 -12.97 -2.14
N ALA A 240 -10.44 -13.40 -3.38
CA ALA A 240 -11.37 -12.73 -4.28
C ALA A 240 -12.82 -12.87 -3.77
N ARG A 241 -13.17 -14.05 -3.23
CA ARG A 241 -14.49 -14.32 -2.61
C ARG A 241 -14.76 -13.50 -1.36
N LEU A 242 -13.74 -13.26 -0.52
CA LEU A 242 -13.85 -12.35 0.63
C LEU A 242 -14.16 -10.91 0.20
N ARG A 243 -13.58 -10.46 -0.92
CA ARG A 243 -13.78 -9.11 -1.48
C ARG A 243 -15.20 -8.89 -2.02
N GLU A 244 -15.80 -9.88 -2.69
CA GLU A 244 -17.18 -9.79 -3.20
C GLU A 244 -18.23 -9.76 -2.07
N ASN A 245 -17.99 -10.50 -0.97
CA ASN A 245 -18.94 -10.59 0.14
C ASN A 245 -19.03 -9.30 0.97
N ILE A 246 -17.95 -8.50 1.03
CA ILE A 246 -17.93 -7.24 1.80
C ILE A 246 -18.73 -6.13 1.11
N GLN A 247 -18.89 -6.18 -0.23
CA GLN A 247 -19.52 -5.09 -0.99
C GLN A 247 -21.05 -5.15 -1.03
N ASN A 248 -21.70 -6.26 -0.64
CA ASN A 248 -23.08 -6.56 -1.09
C ASN A 248 -24.15 -6.75 0.02
N SER A 249 -23.96 -6.33 1.27
CA SER A 249 -25.01 -6.46 2.30
C SER A 249 -25.18 -5.21 3.16
N MET A 250 -26.32 -4.54 3.00
CA MET A 250 -26.77 -3.41 3.84
C MET A 250 -27.86 -3.85 4.80
N ASN A 251 -27.59 -3.84 6.11
CA ASN A 251 -28.59 -3.85 7.19
C ASN A 251 -28.05 -3.04 8.40
N THR A 252 -28.96 -2.49 9.20
CA THR A 252 -28.69 -1.51 10.27
C THR A 252 -28.15 -2.17 11.56
N ILE A 253 -27.12 -1.57 12.20
CA ILE A 253 -26.51 -2.05 13.46
C ILE A 253 -26.77 -1.05 14.61
N THR A 254 -27.05 -1.58 15.80
CA THR A 254 -27.09 -0.87 17.08
C THR A 254 -25.83 -1.18 17.91
N ILE A 255 -25.15 -0.15 18.43
CA ILE A 255 -24.04 -0.31 19.39
C ILE A 255 -24.66 -0.54 20.77
N THR A 256 -24.52 -1.75 21.33
CA THR A 256 -24.89 -2.00 22.73
C THR A 256 -23.82 -1.46 23.66
N ALA A 257 -24.26 -0.79 24.74
CA ALA A 257 -23.42 -0.09 25.70
C ALA A 257 -22.28 -0.96 26.26
N VAL A 258 -21.14 -0.32 26.50
CA VAL A 258 -19.98 -0.92 27.15
C VAL A 258 -20.35 -1.17 28.61
N GLU A 259 -20.56 -2.44 28.97
CA GLU A 259 -20.82 -2.83 30.35
C GLU A 259 -19.49 -3.27 30.98
N GLY A 260 -18.89 -2.37 31.74
CA GLY A 260 -17.71 -2.67 32.57
C GLY A 260 -18.11 -3.50 33.79
N ARG A 261 -17.31 -4.51 34.11
CA ARG A 261 -17.34 -5.16 35.42
C ARG A 261 -16.48 -4.39 36.41
#